data_AF-A0A915MN27-F1
#
_entry.id   AF-A0A915MN27-F1
#
_cell.length_a   1.000
_cell.length_b   1.000
_cell.length_c   1.000
_cell.angle_alpha   90.00
_cell.angle_beta   90.00
_cell.angle_gamma   90.00
#
_symmetry.space_group_name_H-M   'P 1'
#
loop_
_entity.id
_entity.type
_entity.pdbx_description
1 polymer ?
#
loop_
_entity_poly.entity_id
_entity_poly.type
_entity_poly.pdbx_seq_one_letter_code
_entity_poly.pdbx_strand_id
1 'polypeptide(L)'
;DVHCTEQSLEINLQKRNEFGLDDYINQIRQLFKQNREQGQQPGYAPFAAYEAIRRHALTNLKKDLTDDNEGPVTRNIRLTSAIILRNLSKHSTLARRKLQRFEGFLSWLSLSKLESSRTLSQCLFEIITQSPVDNNNIEQLKPTEEE
;
A
#
# COMPACT_ATOMS: atom_id res chain seq x y z
N ASP A 1 -30.18 7.42 -5.85
CA ASP A 1 -31.06 6.55 -5.05
C ASP A 1 -31.18 5.16 -5.66
N VAL A 2 -30.31 4.24 -5.21
CA VAL A 2 -30.36 2.82 -5.56
C VAL A 2 -30.79 2.06 -4.30
N HIS A 3 -31.98 2.38 -3.79
CA HIS A 3 -32.48 1.78 -2.56
C HIS A 3 -33.90 1.26 -2.77
N CYS A 4 -34.15 0.11 -2.16
CA CYS A 4 -35.39 -0.64 -2.20
C CYS A 4 -36.54 0.27 -1.73
N THR A 5 -37.44 0.65 -2.63
CA THR A 5 -38.60 1.48 -2.29
C THR A 5 -39.63 0.66 -1.52
N GLU A 6 -40.39 1.29 -0.63
CA GLU A 6 -41.44 0.62 0.16
C GLU A 6 -42.43 -0.15 -0.73
N GLN A 7 -42.85 0.47 -1.84
CA GLN A 7 -43.68 -0.17 -2.87
C GLN A 7 -43.06 -1.45 -3.43
N SER A 8 -41.74 -1.47 -3.64
CA SER A 8 -41.05 -2.67 -4.13
C SER A 8 -41.04 -3.79 -3.09
N LEU A 9 -40.99 -3.47 -1.79
CA LEU A 9 -41.05 -4.46 -0.72
C LEU A 9 -42.45 -5.09 -0.64
N GLU A 10 -43.51 -4.29 -0.73
CA GLU A 10 -44.90 -4.77 -0.71
C GLU A 10 -45.19 -5.70 -1.89
N ILE A 11 -44.78 -5.33 -3.10
CA ILE A 11 -44.95 -6.16 -4.30
C ILE A 11 -44.22 -7.50 -4.14
N ASN A 12 -43.01 -7.50 -3.58
CA ASN A 12 -42.25 -8.73 -3.37
C ASN A 12 -42.85 -9.61 -2.25
N LEU A 13 -43.41 -9.00 -1.20
CA LEU A 13 -44.15 -9.71 -0.16
C LEU A 13 -45.39 -10.41 -0.74
N GLN A 14 -46.15 -9.70 -1.57
CA GLN A 14 -47.34 -10.25 -2.19
C GLN A 14 -47.01 -11.43 -3.11
N LYS A 15 -45.94 -11.32 -3.91
CA LYS A 15 -45.46 -12.44 -4.75
C LYS A 15 -45.05 -13.66 -3.91
N ARG A 16 -44.43 -13.47 -2.75
CA ARG A 16 -44.09 -14.59 -1.85
C ARG A 16 -45.33 -15.32 -1.31
N ASN A 17 -46.42 -14.58 -1.09
CA ASN A 17 -47.69 -15.15 -0.64
C ASN A 17 -48.43 -15.86 -1.77
N GLU A 18 -48.34 -15.36 -3.01
CA GLU A 18 -49.02 -15.93 -4.18
C GLU A 18 -48.35 -17.21 -4.70
N PHE A 19 -47.01 -17.20 -4.83
CA PHE A 19 -46.26 -18.30 -5.42
C PHE A 19 -45.72 -19.30 -4.39
N GLY A 20 -45.77 -18.98 -3.10
CA GLY A 20 -45.04 -19.71 -2.08
C GLY A 20 -43.52 -19.43 -2.15
N LEU A 21 -42.80 -19.82 -1.09
CA LEU A 21 -41.41 -19.42 -0.90
C LEU A 21 -40.45 -20.02 -1.95
N ASP A 22 -40.63 -21.30 -2.28
CA ASP A 22 -39.71 -22.04 -3.16
C ASP A 22 -39.81 -21.58 -4.61
N ASP A 23 -41.02 -21.39 -5.13
CA ASP A 23 -41.23 -20.92 -6.51
C ASP A 23 -40.82 -19.45 -6.69
N TYR A 24 -41.06 -18.61 -5.67
CA TYR A 24 -40.56 -17.23 -5.65
C TYR A 24 -39.01 -17.18 -5.71
N ILE A 25 -38.33 -18.02 -4.92
CA ILE A 25 -36.86 -18.11 -4.94
C ILE A 25 -36.36 -18.59 -6.30
N ASN A 26 -37.02 -19.58 -6.90
CA ASN A 26 -36.66 -20.08 -8.22
C ASN A 26 -36.84 -19.03 -9.32
N GLN A 27 -37.91 -18.24 -9.26
CA GLN A 27 -38.15 -17.14 -10.18
C GLN A 27 -37.08 -16.04 -10.05
N ILE A 28 -36.69 -15.66 -8.83
CA ILE A 28 -35.60 -14.71 -8.61
C ILE A 28 -34.29 -15.23 -9.21
N ARG A 29 -33.95 -16.50 -9.00
CA ARG A 29 -32.75 -17.11 -9.57
C ARG A 29 -32.76 -17.08 -11.10
N GLN A 30 -33.91 -17.37 -11.72
CA GLN A 30 -34.08 -17.29 -13.17
C GLN A 30 -33.91 -15.85 -13.68
N LEU A 31 -34.49 -14.86 -12.99
CA LEU A 31 -34.36 -13.44 -13.35
C LEU A 31 -32.90 -12.96 -13.26
N PHE A 32 -32.14 -13.39 -12.24
CA PHE A 32 -30.72 -13.08 -12.13
C PHE A 32 -29.90 -13.77 -13.22
N LYS A 33 -30.24 -15.01 -13.58
CA LYS A 33 -29.59 -15.73 -14.68
C LYS A 33 -29.84 -15.03 -16.02
N GLN A 34 -31.07 -14.63 -16.28
CA GLN A 34 -31.45 -13.89 -17.47
C GLN A 34 -30.78 -12.51 -17.54
N ASN A 35 -30.69 -11.77 -16.42
CA ASN A 35 -29.96 -10.50 -16.36
C ASN A 35 -28.45 -10.66 -16.59
N ARG A 36 -27.84 -11.75 -16.11
CA ARG A 36 -26.43 -12.06 -16.41
C ARG A 36 -26.21 -12.34 -17.88
N GLU A 37 -27.13 -13.04 -18.53
CA GLU A 37 -27.09 -13.33 -19.97
C GLU A 37 -27.38 -12.06 -20.79
N GLN A 38 -28.19 -11.13 -20.27
CA GLN A 38 -28.43 -9.80 -20.83
C GLN A 38 -27.32 -8.78 -20.51
N GLY A 39 -26.21 -9.21 -19.89
CA GLY A 39 -25.11 -8.38 -19.42
C GLY A 39 -24.27 -7.67 -20.51
N GLN A 40 -24.77 -7.53 -21.72
CA GLN A 40 -24.17 -6.70 -22.77
C GLN A 40 -24.99 -5.42 -22.91
N GLN A 41 -24.49 -4.36 -22.27
CA GLN A 41 -24.94 -3.00 -22.56
C GLN A 41 -24.80 -2.76 -24.07
N PRO A 42 -25.88 -2.39 -24.79
CA PRO A 42 -25.83 -2.15 -26.23
C PRO A 42 -24.71 -1.15 -26.57
N GLY A 43 -23.78 -1.55 -27.45
CA GLY A 43 -22.65 -0.71 -27.86
C GLY A 43 -21.34 -0.89 -27.08
N TYR A 44 -21.29 -1.75 -26.07
CA TYR A 44 -20.06 -2.11 -25.37
C TYR A 44 -19.59 -3.53 -25.71
N ALA A 45 -18.27 -3.70 -25.83
CA ALA A 45 -17.66 -5.00 -26.07
C ALA A 45 -18.00 -6.01 -24.94
N PRO A 46 -18.07 -7.32 -25.23
CA PRO A 46 -18.42 -8.37 -24.26
C PRO A 46 -17.61 -8.35 -22.94
N PHE A 47 -16.39 -7.83 -22.99
CA PHE A 47 -15.48 -7.72 -21.84
C PHE A 47 -15.18 -6.26 -21.46
N ALA A 48 -16.04 -5.31 -21.83
CA ALA A 48 -15.77 -3.89 -21.61
C ALA A 48 -15.53 -3.53 -20.14
N ALA A 49 -16.29 -4.11 -19.20
CA ALA A 49 -16.07 -3.91 -17.78
C ALA A 49 -14.73 -4.48 -17.31
N TYR A 50 -14.36 -5.68 -17.77
CA TYR A 50 -13.06 -6.30 -17.48
C TYR A 50 -11.90 -5.48 -18.07
N GLU A 51 -12.03 -5.01 -19.31
CA GLU A 51 -11.05 -4.15 -19.96
C GLU A 51 -10.93 -2.78 -19.28
N ALA A 52 -12.04 -2.20 -18.81
CA ALA A 52 -12.02 -0.97 -18.03
C ALA A 52 -11.32 -1.19 -16.68
N ILE A 53 -11.64 -2.28 -15.97
CA ILE A 53 -10.92 -2.68 -14.74
C ILE A 53 -9.45 -2.87 -15.05
N ARG A 54 -9.07 -3.61 -16.11
CA ARG A 54 -7.67 -3.85 -16.48
C ARG A 54 -6.93 -2.56 -16.79
N ARG A 55 -7.56 -1.64 -17.52
CA ARG A 55 -7.00 -0.31 -17.83
C ARG A 55 -6.83 0.55 -16.58
N HIS A 56 -7.78 0.50 -15.65
CA HIS A 56 -7.80 1.34 -14.45
C HIS A 56 -7.16 0.70 -13.20
N ALA A 57 -6.90 -0.60 -13.20
CA ALA A 57 -6.34 -1.34 -12.08
C ALA A 57 -4.94 -0.84 -11.68
N LEU A 58 -4.18 -0.37 -12.67
CA LEU A 58 -2.84 0.18 -12.45
C LEU A 58 -2.84 1.71 -12.32
N THR A 59 -3.94 2.39 -12.66
CA THR A 59 -4.06 3.86 -12.54
C THR A 59 -4.12 4.30 -11.08
N ASN A 60 -4.68 3.46 -10.19
CA ASN A 60 -4.72 3.70 -8.75
C ASN A 60 -3.47 3.23 -8.01
N LEU A 61 -2.55 2.54 -8.69
CA LEU A 61 -1.24 2.25 -8.11
C LEU A 61 -0.50 3.59 -8.06
N LYS A 62 -0.36 4.15 -6.86
CA LYS A 62 0.34 5.42 -6.64
C LYS A 62 1.58 5.46 -7.52
N LYS A 63 1.61 6.39 -8.48
CA LYS A 63 2.77 6.72 -9.31
C LYS A 63 3.86 7.41 -8.49
N ASP A 64 3.91 7.11 -7.19
CA ASP A 64 4.75 7.71 -6.18
C ASP A 64 5.82 6.69 -5.77
N LEU A 65 6.36 5.89 -6.69
CA LEU A 65 7.60 5.17 -6.40
C LEU A 65 8.82 6.03 -6.75
N THR A 66 8.70 7.36 -6.64
CA THR A 66 9.72 8.39 -6.91
C THR A 66 10.16 8.45 -8.38
N ASP A 67 9.21 8.47 -9.31
CA ASP A 67 9.50 8.84 -10.70
C ASP A 67 9.50 10.38 -10.89
N ASP A 68 9.86 11.11 -9.83
CA ASP A 68 10.12 12.53 -9.95
C ASP A 68 11.47 12.67 -10.66
N ASN A 69 11.43 13.19 -11.89
CA ASN A 69 12.63 13.58 -12.63
C ASN A 69 13.33 14.72 -11.88
N GLU A 70 14.08 14.37 -10.84
CA GLU A 70 14.84 15.31 -10.04
C GLU A 70 15.91 15.98 -10.91
N GLY A 71 15.88 17.32 -10.94
CA GLY A 71 16.97 18.09 -11.50
C GLY A 71 18.29 17.80 -10.77
N PRO A 72 19.44 18.08 -11.40
CA PRO A 72 20.77 17.73 -10.88
C PRO A 72 21.05 18.31 -9.49
N VAL A 73 20.56 19.53 -9.22
CA VAL A 73 20.72 20.18 -7.90
C VAL A 73 19.95 19.43 -6.82
N THR A 74 18.68 19.10 -7.05
CA THR A 74 17.83 18.37 -6.11
C THR A 74 18.41 17.01 -5.76
N ARG A 75 18.88 16.28 -6.78
CA ARG A 75 19.53 14.99 -6.62
C ARG A 75 20.75 15.07 -5.70
N ASN A 76 21.62 16.07 -5.90
CA ASN A 76 22.81 16.27 -5.06
C ASN A 76 22.47 16.64 -3.63
N ILE A 77 21.47 17.52 -3.42
CA ILE A 77 20.99 17.88 -2.08
C ILE A 77 20.47 16.63 -1.36
N ARG A 78 19.69 15.79 -2.06
CA ARG A 78 19.14 14.55 -1.49
C ARG A 78 20.24 13.57 -1.12
N LEU A 79 21.18 13.31 -2.03
CA LEU A 79 22.29 12.40 -1.78
C LEU A 79 23.14 12.87 -0.58
N THR A 80 23.47 14.16 -0.54
CA THR A 80 24.21 14.77 0.58
C THR A 80 23.46 14.61 1.89
N SER A 81 22.14 14.88 1.88
CA SER A 81 21.28 14.70 3.05
C SER A 81 21.28 13.25 3.52
N ALA A 82 21.15 12.27 2.62
CA ALA A 82 21.17 10.85 2.97
C ALA A 82 22.50 10.43 3.61
N ILE A 83 23.63 10.95 3.12
CA ILE A 83 24.96 10.69 3.69
C ILE A 83 25.06 11.28 5.10
N ILE A 84 24.58 12.51 5.31
CA ILE A 84 24.55 13.14 6.63
C ILE A 84 23.71 12.29 7.60
N LEU A 85 22.51 11.87 7.19
CA LEU A 85 21.64 11.02 8.00
C LEU A 85 22.30 9.68 8.37
N ARG A 86 23.02 9.05 7.43
CA ARG A 86 23.80 7.84 7.69
C ARG A 86 24.92 8.09 8.71
N ASN A 87 25.65 9.20 8.59
CA ASN A 87 26.71 9.52 9.54
C ASN A 87 26.14 9.80 10.94
N LEU A 88 25.02 10.52 11.02
CA LEU A 88 24.32 10.76 12.28
C LEU A 88 23.82 9.46 12.92
N SER A 89 23.18 8.58 12.16
CA SER A 89 22.71 7.28 12.66
C SER A 89 23.85 6.38 13.10
N LYS A 90 25.01 6.41 12.42
CA LYS A 90 26.20 5.65 12.82
C LYS A 90 26.80 6.13 14.15
N HIS A 91 26.92 7.45 14.35
CA HIS A 91 27.71 8.01 15.45
C HIS A 91 26.88 8.55 16.64
N SER A 92 25.57 8.74 16.49
CA SER A 92 24.73 9.35 17.54
C SER A 92 23.51 8.51 17.88
N THR A 93 23.46 8.04 19.14
CA THR A 93 22.31 7.34 19.73
C THR A 93 21.06 8.22 19.75
N LEU A 94 21.20 9.50 20.07
CA LEU A 94 20.10 10.46 20.07
C LEU A 94 19.52 10.66 18.66
N ALA A 95 20.40 10.74 17.65
CA ALA A 95 19.96 10.85 16.26
C ALA A 95 19.19 9.60 15.82
N ARG A 96 19.66 8.39 16.16
CA ARG A 96 18.93 7.15 15.88
C ARG A 96 17.52 7.17 16.45
N ARG A 97 17.35 7.51 17.74
CA ARG A 97 16.02 7.59 18.38
C ARG A 97 15.09 8.59 17.70
N LYS A 98 15.63 9.71 17.19
CA LYS A 98 14.85 10.68 16.42
C LYS A 98 14.49 10.15 15.03
N LEU A 99 15.42 9.48 14.36
CA LEU A 99 15.23 8.93 13.01
C LEU A 99 14.28 7.73 12.98
N GLN A 100 14.20 6.94 14.06
CA GLN A 100 13.21 5.86 14.20
C GLN A 100 11.77 6.34 13.97
N ARG A 101 11.43 7.57 14.37
CA ARG A 101 10.10 8.14 14.12
C ARG A 101 9.78 8.35 12.64
N PHE A 102 10.81 8.43 11.80
CA PHE A 102 10.71 8.62 10.36
C PHE A 102 11.03 7.35 9.57
N GLU A 103 11.13 6.20 10.25
CA GLU A 103 11.48 4.92 9.63
C GLU A 103 10.60 4.60 8.43
N GLY A 104 9.27 4.70 8.55
CA GLY A 104 8.36 4.41 7.45
C GLY A 104 8.63 5.24 6.18
N PHE A 105 8.97 6.52 6.34
CA PHE A 105 9.30 7.39 5.20
C PHE A 105 10.69 7.08 4.62
N LEU A 106 11.67 6.82 5.47
CA LEU A 106 13.01 6.42 5.05
C LEU A 106 12.98 5.07 4.32
N SER A 107 12.18 4.11 4.80
CA SER A 107 11.98 2.81 4.15
C SER A 107 11.33 2.97 2.79
N TRP A 108 10.28 3.79 2.69
CA TRP A 108 9.65 4.11 1.41
C TRP A 108 10.65 4.76 0.43
N LEU A 109 11.45 5.72 0.87
CA LEU A 109 12.51 6.33 0.03
C LEU A 109 13.64 5.34 -0.31
N SER A 110 13.95 4.38 0.55
CA SER A 110 15.01 3.40 0.29
C SER A 110 14.61 2.36 -0.77
N LEU A 111 13.31 2.08 -0.91
CA LEU A 111 12.75 1.17 -1.92
C LEU A 111 12.51 1.86 -3.27
N SER A 112 12.82 3.14 -3.34
CA SER A 112 12.56 4.02 -4.46
C SER A 112 13.71 3.96 -5.49
N LYS A 113 13.48 4.43 -6.72
CA LYS A 113 14.50 4.40 -7.80
C LYS A 113 15.56 5.52 -7.68
N LEU A 114 15.59 6.22 -6.55
CA LEU A 114 16.52 7.33 -6.32
C LEU A 114 17.96 6.84 -6.13
N GLU A 115 18.92 7.68 -6.53
CA GLU A 115 20.36 7.40 -6.35
C GLU A 115 20.75 7.28 -4.86
N SER A 116 20.06 8.02 -3.98
CA SER A 116 20.27 7.98 -2.53
C SER A 116 19.71 6.72 -1.85
N SER A 117 18.98 5.86 -2.56
CA SER A 117 18.30 4.68 -2.01
C SER A 117 19.24 3.80 -1.18
N ARG A 118 20.40 3.43 -1.75
CA ARG A 118 21.43 2.62 -1.09
C ARG A 118 21.89 3.24 0.24
N THR A 119 22.17 4.54 0.25
CA THR A 119 22.63 5.24 1.45
C THR A 119 21.55 5.28 2.54
N LEU A 120 20.29 5.41 2.14
CA LEU A 120 19.15 5.36 3.06
C LEU A 120 18.96 3.95 3.64
N SER A 121 19.14 2.89 2.85
CA SER A 121 19.12 1.51 3.36
C SER A 121 20.20 1.28 4.42
N GLN A 122 21.41 1.81 4.20
CA GLN A 122 22.48 1.76 5.20
C GLN A 122 22.11 2.55 6.46
N CYS A 123 21.53 3.74 6.32
CA CYS A 123 21.05 4.53 7.45
C CYS A 123 20.00 3.76 8.27
N LEU A 124 19.03 3.12 7.61
CA LEU A 124 18.01 2.28 8.25
C LEU A 124 18.64 1.09 8.99
N PHE A 125 19.62 0.43 8.38
CA PHE A 125 20.35 -0.65 9.03
C PHE A 125 21.00 -0.21 10.35
N GLU A 126 21.66 0.95 10.37
CA GLU A 126 22.28 1.49 11.59
C GLU A 126 21.23 1.85 12.66
N ILE A 127 20.06 2.35 12.24
CA ILE A 127 18.95 2.68 13.14
C ILE A 127 18.39 1.42 13.84
N ILE A 128 18.26 0.32 13.11
CA ILE A 128 17.70 -0.95 13.61
C ILE A 128 18.73 -1.70 14.46
N THR A 129 19.94 -1.86 13.93
CA THR A 129 20.99 -2.71 14.52
C THR A 129 21.56 -2.12 15.81
N GLN A 130 21.66 -0.79 15.90
CA GLN A 130 22.20 -0.11 17.08
C GLN A 130 21.10 0.47 18.01
N SER A 131 19.88 -0.06 17.91
CA SER A 131 18.81 0.25 18.86
C SER A 131 19.19 -0.33 20.24
N PRO A 132 18.83 0.31 21.37
CA PRO A 132 19.52 0.13 22.65
C PRO A 132 19.24 -1.18 23.39
N VAL A 133 18.75 -2.23 22.73
CA VAL A 133 18.49 -3.51 23.40
C VAL A 133 19.79 -4.29 23.69
N ASP A 134 20.89 -4.05 22.96
CA ASP A 134 22.09 -4.91 23.06
C ASP A 134 23.44 -4.20 23.30
N ASN A 135 23.46 -2.96 23.82
CA ASN A 135 24.74 -2.26 24.08
C ASN A 135 25.37 -2.53 25.46
N ASN A 136 24.77 -3.35 26.32
CA ASN A 136 25.36 -3.69 27.61
C ASN A 136 26.43 -4.80 27.55
N ASN A 137 26.67 -5.42 26.38
CA ASN A 137 27.56 -6.59 26.28
C ASN A 137 28.84 -6.40 25.45
N ILE A 138 29.07 -5.23 24.84
CA ILE A 138 30.23 -5.04 23.92
C ILE A 138 31.42 -4.33 24.60
N GLU A 139 31.26 -3.72 25.78
CA GLU A 139 32.37 -3.11 26.52
C GLU A 139 33.22 -4.10 27.36
N GLN A 140 32.93 -5.41 27.32
CA GLN A 140 33.71 -6.42 28.06
C GLN A 140 34.77 -7.19 27.24
N LEU A 141 34.97 -6.89 25.96
CA LEU A 141 36.09 -7.44 25.19
C LEU A 141 37.02 -6.34 24.70
N LYS A 142 37.76 -5.73 25.64
CA LYS A 142 39.05 -5.12 25.34
C LYS A 142 40.11 -5.99 26.02
N PRO A 143 41.04 -6.61 25.28
CA PRO A 143 42.19 -7.26 25.89
C PRO A 143 43.00 -6.16 26.59
N THR A 144 43.10 -6.26 27.90
CA THR A 144 44.12 -5.56 28.68
C THR A 144 45.45 -6.21 28.29
N GLU A 145 46.20 -5.59 27.39
CA GLU A 145 47.63 -5.88 27.27
C GLU A 145 48.30 -5.17 28.44
N GLU A 146 48.55 -5.95 29.49
CA GLU A 146 49.44 -5.62 30.60
C GLU A 146 50.91 -5.69 30.13
N GLU A 147 51.75 -4.92 30.83
CA GLU A 147 53.18 -4.59 30.60
C GLU A 147 54.12 -5.74 30.18
#